data_AF-A0A7J0GMD2-F1
#
_entry.id   AF-A0A7J0GMD2-F1
#
_cell.length_a   1.000
_cell.length_b   1.000
_cell.length_c   1.000
_cell.angle_alpha   90.00
_cell.angle_beta   90.00
_cell.angle_gamma   90.00
#
_symmetry.space_group_name_H-M   'P 1'
#
loop_
_entity.id
_entity.type
_entity.pdbx_description
1 polymer ?
#
loop_
_entity_poly.entity_id
_entity_poly.type
_entity_poly.pdbx_seq_one_letter_code
_entity_poly.pdbx_strand_id
1 'polypeptide(L)' 'MVFFKSTFNVHVDVGEDEPEEVLVSRFRREVFRAGVIQEVKRRRFFENMKDKKKRKSQEAAKRNRRRLGLLHALLH' A
#
# COMPACT_ATOMS: atom_id res chain seq x y z
N MET A 1 -8.85 23.16 -16.48
CA MET A 1 -7.71 22.21 -16.49
C MET A 1 -8.27 20.82 -16.26
N VAL A 2 -8.37 20.02 -17.31
CA VAL A 2 -9.07 18.72 -17.30
C VAL A 2 -8.07 17.66 -16.83
N PHE A 3 -8.20 17.19 -15.59
CA PHE A 3 -7.39 16.07 -15.10
C PHE A 3 -7.91 14.79 -15.73
N PHE A 4 -7.31 14.36 -16.84
CA PHE A 4 -7.40 12.97 -17.28
C PHE A 4 -6.92 12.09 -16.11
N LYS A 5 -7.87 11.44 -15.42
CA LYS A 5 -7.58 10.36 -14.47
C LYS A 5 -7.10 9.17 -15.30
N SER A 6 -5.82 9.13 -15.61
CA SER A 6 -5.18 7.98 -16.24
C SER A 6 -5.35 6.75 -15.34
N THR A 7 -5.62 5.61 -15.99
CA THR A 7 -6.14 4.37 -15.42
C THR A 7 -5.08 3.51 -14.72
N PHE A 8 -4.26 4.09 -13.85
CA PHE A 8 -3.20 3.34 -13.15
C PHE A 8 -3.36 3.37 -11.62
N ASN A 9 -3.09 2.22 -10.98
CA ASN A 9 -3.07 2.10 -9.52
C ASN A 9 -1.73 2.52 -8.90
N VAL A 10 -0.64 2.48 -9.70
CA VAL A 10 0.72 2.85 -9.30
C VAL A 10 1.41 3.50 -10.51
N HIS A 11 2.05 4.64 -10.28
CA HIS A 11 2.92 5.32 -11.25
C HIS A 11 4.20 5.72 -10.52
N VAL A 12 5.35 5.49 -11.14
CA VAL A 12 6.66 5.85 -10.59
C VAL A 12 7.46 6.49 -11.70
N ASP A 13 7.79 7.76 -11.51
CA ASP A 13 8.69 8.51 -12.39
C ASP A 13 10.15 8.17 -12.05
N VAL A 14 10.90 7.79 -13.07
CA VAL A 14 12.32 7.41 -12.97
C VAL A 14 13.17 8.66 -13.20
N GLY A 15 14.15 8.90 -12.32
CA GLY A 15 15.14 9.96 -12.53
C GLY A 15 16.24 9.52 -13.49
N GLU A 16 16.89 10.46 -14.17
CA GLU A 16 17.91 10.17 -15.20
C GLU A 16 19.11 9.36 -14.67
N ASP A 17 19.49 9.54 -13.39
CA ASP A 17 20.64 8.86 -12.74
C ASP A 17 20.23 7.94 -11.58
N GLU A 18 19.01 7.39 -11.57
CA GLU A 18 18.58 6.53 -10.46
C GLU A 18 19.15 5.09 -10.59
N PRO A 19 19.84 4.57 -9.57
CA PRO A 19 20.25 3.16 -9.56
C PRO A 19 19.04 2.22 -9.63
N GLU A 20 19.13 1.18 -10.46
CA GLU A 20 18.02 0.24 -10.73
C GLU A 20 17.42 -0.36 -9.45
N GLU A 21 18.25 -0.70 -8.47
CA GLU A 21 17.80 -1.27 -7.19
C GLU A 21 16.90 -0.30 -6.41
N VAL A 22 17.22 1.00 -6.46
CA VAL A 22 16.44 2.05 -5.79
C VAL A 22 15.09 2.21 -6.48
N LEU A 23 15.07 2.19 -7.82
CA LEU A 23 13.84 2.24 -8.60
C LEU A 23 12.92 1.06 -8.27
N VAL A 24 13.45 -0.17 -8.29
CA VAL A 24 12.70 -1.38 -7.94
C VAL A 24 12.16 -1.30 -6.52
N SER A 25 12.95 -0.79 -5.58
CA SER A 25 12.53 -0.59 -4.19
C SER A 25 11.38 0.40 -4.07
N ARG A 26 11.45 1.56 -4.75
CA ARG A 26 10.37 2.57 -4.78
C ARG A 26 9.10 1.99 -5.41
N PHE A 27 9.22 1.31 -6.54
CA PHE A 27 8.08 0.67 -7.20
C PHE A 27 7.42 -0.36 -6.30
N ARG A 28 8.21 -1.25 -5.68
CA ARG A 28 7.69 -2.22 -4.71
C ARG A 28 6.95 -1.51 -3.58
N ARG A 29 7.52 -0.44 -3.01
CA ARG A 29 6.88 0.36 -1.96
C ARG A 29 5.54 0.93 -2.40
N GLU A 30 5.45 1.52 -3.59
CA GLU A 30 4.19 2.08 -4.10
C GLU A 30 3.14 0.99 -4.38
N VAL A 31 3.55 -0.18 -4.90
CA VAL A 31 2.68 -1.36 -5.04
C VAL A 31 2.15 -1.85 -3.69
N PHE A 32 3.02 -1.94 -2.68
CA PHE A 32 2.62 -2.31 -1.32
C PHE A 32 1.71 -1.26 -0.68
N ARG A 33 1.95 0.02 -0.94
CA ARG A 33 1.14 1.14 -0.44
C ARG A 33 -0.25 1.17 -1.07
N ALA A 34 -0.34 0.97 -2.39
CA ALA A 34 -1.60 0.87 -3.11
C ALA A 34 -2.41 -0.37 -2.71
N GLY A 35 -1.76 -1.39 -2.13
CA GLY A 35 -2.42 -2.59 -1.59
C GLY A 35 -2.97 -3.53 -2.66
N VAL A 36 -2.58 -3.36 -3.93
CA VAL A 36 -3.14 -4.09 -5.08
C VAL A 36 -2.96 -5.60 -4.96
N ILE A 37 -1.82 -6.07 -4.47
CA ILE A 37 -1.56 -7.51 -4.28
C ILE A 37 -2.46 -8.11 -3.20
N GLN A 38 -2.67 -7.38 -2.10
CA GLN A 38 -3.56 -7.82 -1.01
C GLN A 38 -5.01 -7.86 -1.50
N GLU A 39 -5.41 -6.88 -2.30
CA GLU A 39 -6.76 -6.78 -2.85
C GLU A 39 -7.07 -7.92 -3.82
N VAL A 40 -6.15 -8.26 -4.72
CA VAL A 40 -6.30 -9.40 -5.64
C VAL A 40 -6.43 -10.71 -4.85
N LYS A 41 -5.56 -10.94 -3.86
CA LYS A 41 -5.62 -12.13 -3.00
C LYS A 41 -6.96 -12.23 -2.25
N ARG A 42 -7.46 -11.10 -1.71
CA ARG A 42 -8.74 -11.03 -1.01
C ARG A 42 -9.92 -11.37 -1.92
N ARG A 43 -9.89 -10.90 -3.17
CA ARG A 43 -10.97 -11.12 -4.15
C ARG A 43 -10.94 -12.50 -4.81
N ARG A 44 -9.87 -13.30 -4.60
CA ARG A 44 -9.75 -14.65 -5.16
C ARG A 44 -10.86 -15.60 -4.69
N PHE A 45 -11.41 -15.36 -3.50
CA PHE A 45 -12.49 -16.16 -2.92
C PHE A 45 -13.57 -15.25 -2.33
N PHE A 46 -14.78 -15.79 -2.16
CA PHE A 46 -15.86 -15.06 -1.48
C PHE A 46 -15.51 -14.81 -0.01
N GLU A 47 -15.68 -13.58 0.44
CA GLU A 47 -15.51 -13.18 1.84
C GLU A 47 -16.90 -12.96 2.46
N ASN A 48 -17.24 -13.76 3.47
CA ASN A 48 -18.50 -13.58 4.20
C ASN A 48 -18.43 -12.36 5.14
N MET A 49 -19.57 -11.97 5.72
CA MET A 49 -19.66 -10.77 6.56
C MET A 49 -18.81 -10.84 7.84
N LYS A 50 -18.65 -12.03 8.43
CA LYS A 50 -17.83 -12.22 9.64
C LYS A 50 -16.35 -12.01 9.31
N ASP A 51 -15.87 -12.61 8.22
CA ASP A 51 -14.49 -12.48 7.76
C ASP A 51 -14.17 -11.04 7.34
N LYS A 52 -15.12 -10.38 6.66
CA LYS A 52 -15.00 -8.95 6.32
C LYS A 52 -14.84 -8.06 7.56
N LYS A 53 -15.62 -8.32 8.62
CA LYS A 53 -15.51 -7.57 9.89
C LYS A 53 -14.18 -7.84 10.58
N LYS A 54 -13.75 -9.10 10.64
CA LYS A 54 -12.45 -9.52 11.20
C LYS A 54 -11.27 -8.90 10.45
N ARG A 55 -11.28 -8.90 9.12
CA ARG A 55 -10.22 -8.29 8.30
C ARG A 55 -10.15 -6.78 8.54
N LYS A 56 -11.28 -6.08 8.51
CA LYS A 56 -11.31 -4.62 8.75
C LYS A 56 -10.73 -4.23 10.11
N SER A 57 -11.06 -4.97 11.18
CA SER A 57 -10.51 -4.69 12.51
C SER A 57 -9.01 -4.96 12.56
N GLN A 58 -8.54 -6.06 11.97
CA GLN A 58 -7.11 -6.39 11.88
C GLN A 58 -6.32 -5.36 11.06
N GLU A 59 -6.85 -4.90 9.92
CA GLU A 59 -6.24 -3.87 9.08
C GLU A 59 -6.17 -2.52 9.82
N ALA A 60 -7.21 -2.14 10.55
CA ALA A 60 -7.20 -0.96 11.40
C ALA A 60 -6.14 -1.06 12.51
N ALA A 61 -6.11 -2.17 13.24
CA ALA A 61 -5.12 -2.41 14.29
C ALA A 61 -3.68 -2.41 13.74
N LYS A 62 -3.44 -3.03 12.57
CA LYS A 62 -2.13 -3.04 11.91
C LYS A 62 -1.70 -1.64 11.50
N ARG A 63 -2.60 -0.82 10.95
CA ARG A 63 -2.33 0.60 10.63
C ARG A 63 -2.01 1.40 11.89
N ASN A 64 -2.74 1.18 12.98
CA ASN A 64 -2.49 1.88 14.25
C ASN A 64 -1.12 1.52 14.83
N ARG A 65 -0.75 0.23 14.87
CA ARG A 65 0.58 -0.21 15.33
C ARG A 65 1.72 0.42 14.52
N ARG A 66 1.57 0.51 13.19
CA ARG A 66 2.55 1.18 12.31
C ARG A 66 2.69 2.66 12.66
N ARG A 67 1.58 3.36 12.88
CA ARG A 67 1.58 4.78 13.28
C ARG A 67 2.27 4.98 14.63
N LEU A 68 1.96 4.16 15.62
CA LEU A 68 2.56 4.26 16.96
C LEU A 68 4.06 3.96 16.94
N GLY A 69 4.51 2.96 16.18
CA GLY A 69 5.94 2.67 16.01
C GLY A 69 6.71 3.83 15.37
N LEU A 70 6.11 4.53 14.40
CA LEU A 70 6.70 5.74 13.83
C LEU A 70 6.78 6.88 14.84
N LEU A 71 5.74 7.10 15.65
CA LEU A 71 5.77 8.12 16.70
C LEU A 71 6.84 7.81 17.74
N HIS A 72 7.00 6.55 18.14
CA HIS A 72 8.05 6.12 19.05
C HIS A 72 9.46 6.37 18.48
N ALA A 73 9.67 6.09 17.18
CA ALA A 73 10.94 6.33 16.51
C ALA A 73 11.28 7.81 16.28
N LEU A 74 10.31 8.73 16.44
CA LEU A 74 10.53 10.18 16.37
C LEU A 74 10.80 10.81 17.73
N LEU A 75 10.59 10.06 18.82
CA LEU A 75 10.80 10.51 20.20
C LEU A 75 12.15 10.08 20.78
N HIS A 76 12.97 9.36 20.00
CA HIS A 76 14.31 8.90 20.31
C HIS A 76 15.27 9.30 19.18
#